data_AF-A0A1D2WS53-F1
#
_entry.id   AF-A0A1D2WS53-F1
#
_cell.length_a   1.000
_cell.length_b   1.000
_cell.length_c   1.000
_cell.angle_alpha   90.00
_cell.angle_beta   90.00
_cell.angle_gamma   90.00
#
_symmetry.space_group_name_H-M   'P 1'
#
loop_
_entity.id
_entity.type
_entity.pdbx_description
1 polymer ?
#
loop_
_entity_poly.entity_id
_entity_poly.type
_entity_poly.pdbx_seq_one_letter_code
_entity_poly.pdbx_strand_id
1 'polypeptide(L)'
;MLKENNGQIAVEYLFIFAIALIILTIFTLPLASLAIDKTTDVSDAVNVKSQMYKIAGGINQVYGEGHGARQTVNLEMDQSINVNIYKKHLSVSVKFNDGSSKLIRVNHDADDVSGVLNLNKGRNTLVIEWPEDSENIFISKK
;
A
#
# COMPACT_ATOMS: atom_id res chain seq x y z
N MET A 1 -62.49 24.76 -16.70
CA MET A 1 -61.30 24.49 -17.55
C MET A 1 -59.98 24.93 -16.89
N LEU A 2 -59.87 24.95 -15.55
CA LEU A 2 -58.67 25.40 -14.81
C LEU A 2 -57.94 24.27 -14.05
N LYS A 3 -58.45 23.03 -14.13
CA LYS A 3 -57.98 21.90 -13.30
C LYS A 3 -56.89 21.07 -13.99
N GLU A 4 -56.82 21.09 -15.32
CA GLU A 4 -55.83 20.35 -16.11
C GLU A 4 -54.41 20.95 -16.00
N ASN A 5 -54.30 22.28 -15.85
CA ASN A 5 -53.02 22.98 -15.82
C ASN A 5 -52.18 22.63 -14.56
N ASN A 6 -52.82 22.47 -13.41
CA ASN A 6 -52.12 22.19 -12.15
C ASN A 6 -51.54 20.76 -12.11
N GLY A 7 -52.20 19.79 -12.75
CA GLY A 7 -51.70 18.42 -12.86
C GLY A 7 -50.51 18.32 -13.80
N GLN A 8 -50.55 19.02 -14.94
CA GLN A 8 -49.44 19.11 -15.88
C GLN A 8 -48.20 19.76 -15.24
N ILE A 9 -48.39 20.88 -14.54
CA ILE A 9 -47.32 21.58 -13.83
C ILE A 9 -46.67 20.68 -12.75
N ALA A 10 -47.48 19.94 -11.98
CA ALA A 10 -46.95 19.02 -10.97
C ALA A 10 -46.09 17.90 -11.58
N VAL A 11 -46.47 17.40 -12.75
CA VAL A 11 -45.71 16.38 -13.50
C VAL A 11 -44.40 16.96 -14.03
N GLU A 12 -44.40 18.18 -14.55
CA GLU A 12 -43.17 18.86 -14.99
C GLU A 12 -42.17 19.03 -13.84
N TYR A 13 -42.63 19.46 -12.67
CA TYR A 13 -41.78 19.55 -11.48
C TYR A 13 -41.23 18.19 -11.03
N LEU A 14 -42.04 17.13 -11.14
CA LEU A 14 -41.59 15.77 -10.84
C LEU A 14 -40.50 15.32 -11.82
N PHE A 15 -40.64 15.63 -13.12
CA PHE A 15 -39.61 15.34 -14.11
C PHE A 15 -38.33 16.14 -13.87
N ILE A 16 -38.42 17.43 -13.56
CA ILE A 16 -37.26 18.26 -13.21
C ILE A 16 -36.53 17.68 -12.00
N PHE A 17 -37.28 17.27 -10.97
CA PHE A 17 -36.71 16.65 -9.77
C PHE A 17 -36.03 15.31 -10.08
N ALA A 18 -36.67 14.45 -10.88
CA ALA A 18 -36.10 13.18 -11.30
C ALA A 18 -34.81 13.37 -12.13
N ILE A 19 -34.81 14.31 -13.06
CA ILE A 19 -33.62 14.65 -13.86
C ILE A 19 -32.50 15.18 -12.95
N ALA A 20 -32.82 16.03 -11.97
CA ALA A 20 -31.84 16.52 -11.01
C ALA A 20 -31.20 15.37 -10.20
N LEU A 21 -31.99 14.38 -9.78
CA LEU A 21 -31.46 13.18 -9.08
C LEU A 21 -30.58 12.32 -9.99
N ILE A 22 -30.95 12.16 -11.27
CA ILE A 22 -30.13 11.43 -12.24
C ILE A 22 -28.79 12.14 -12.43
N ILE A 23 -28.81 13.46 -12.65
CA ILE A 23 -27.60 14.29 -12.80
C ILE A 23 -26.73 14.17 -11.55
N LEU A 24 -27.33 14.28 -10.36
CA LEU A 24 -26.61 14.13 -9.09
C LEU A 24 -25.90 12.78 -9.03
N THR A 25 -26.61 11.69 -9.32
CA THR A 25 -26.05 10.33 -9.26
C THR A 25 -24.90 10.12 -10.24
N ILE A 26 -25.00 10.70 -11.44
CA ILE A 26 -23.94 10.64 -12.47
C ILE A 26 -22.63 11.23 -11.96
N PHE A 27 -22.68 12.28 -11.14
CA PHE A 27 -21.47 12.86 -10.56
C PHE A 27 -21.05 12.17 -9.26
N THR A 28 -21.99 11.79 -8.40
CA THR A 28 -21.67 11.24 -7.08
C THR A 28 -21.01 9.87 -7.16
N LEU A 29 -21.45 8.97 -8.04
CA LEU A 29 -20.90 7.61 -8.10
C LEU A 29 -19.42 7.58 -8.54
N PRO A 30 -19.00 8.26 -9.64
CA PRO A 30 -17.59 8.30 -10.02
C PRO A 30 -16.72 8.98 -8.97
N LEU A 31 -17.24 10.04 -8.33
CA LEU A 31 -16.48 10.78 -7.31
C LEU A 31 -16.26 9.94 -6.05
N ALA A 32 -17.27 9.15 -5.65
CA ALA A 32 -17.14 8.18 -4.57
C ALA A 32 -16.11 7.09 -4.90
N SER A 33 -16.14 6.54 -6.12
CA SER A 33 -15.14 5.56 -6.57
C SER A 33 -13.73 6.13 -6.50
N LEU A 34 -13.53 7.34 -7.04
CA LEU A 34 -12.22 8.00 -7.02
C LEU A 34 -11.71 8.22 -5.59
N ALA A 35 -12.59 8.63 -4.68
CA ALA A 35 -12.23 8.82 -3.28
C ALA A 35 -11.82 7.50 -2.60
N ILE A 36 -12.53 6.40 -2.89
CA ILE A 36 -12.19 5.06 -2.40
C ILE A 36 -10.83 4.62 -2.93
N ASP A 37 -10.59 4.76 -4.22
CA ASP A 37 -9.34 4.34 -4.86
C ASP A 37 -8.15 5.09 -4.27
N LYS A 38 -8.26 6.42 -4.14
CA LYS A 38 -7.22 7.25 -3.55
C LYS A 38 -6.97 6.96 -2.07
N THR A 39 -8.02 6.66 -1.32
CA THR A 39 -7.88 6.29 0.09
C THR A 39 -7.18 4.94 0.24
N THR A 40 -7.54 3.97 -0.61
CA THR A 40 -6.90 2.65 -0.67
C THR A 40 -5.43 2.76 -1.04
N ASP A 41 -5.10 3.55 -2.08
CA ASP A 41 -3.71 3.78 -2.52
C ASP A 41 -2.83 4.34 -1.38
N VAL A 42 -3.37 5.30 -0.61
CA VAL A 42 -2.65 5.87 0.54
C VAL A 42 -2.50 4.84 1.66
N SER A 43 -3.56 4.09 1.96
CA SER A 43 -3.53 3.04 2.97
C SER A 43 -2.46 1.99 2.66
N ASP A 44 -2.43 1.50 1.42
CA ASP A 44 -1.46 0.53 0.94
C ASP A 44 -0.03 1.07 1.02
N ALA A 45 0.21 2.31 0.59
CA ALA A 45 1.53 2.92 0.68
C ALA A 45 2.01 3.05 2.14
N VAL A 46 1.10 3.38 3.06
CA VAL A 46 1.41 3.47 4.49
C VAL A 46 1.68 2.09 5.08
N ASN A 47 0.88 1.08 4.74
CA ASN A 47 1.11 -0.32 5.13
C ASN A 47 2.51 -0.76 4.69
N VAL A 48 2.81 -0.64 3.39
CA VAL A 48 4.11 -1.03 2.82
C VAL A 48 5.25 -0.30 3.54
N LYS A 49 5.15 1.02 3.73
CA LYS A 49 6.17 1.79 4.46
C LYS A 49 6.38 1.27 5.89
N SER A 50 5.30 0.96 6.60
CA SER A 50 5.35 0.39 7.95
C SER A 50 6.03 -0.97 7.98
N GLN A 51 5.68 -1.87 7.04
CA GLN A 51 6.33 -3.18 6.94
C GLN A 51 7.81 -3.06 6.58
N MET A 52 8.19 -2.11 5.71
CA MET A 52 9.60 -1.83 5.41
C MET A 52 10.38 -1.36 6.63
N TYR A 53 9.79 -0.53 7.50
CA TYR A 53 10.44 -0.15 8.76
C TYR A 53 10.68 -1.34 9.69
N LYS A 54 9.79 -2.35 9.69
CA LYS A 54 10.03 -3.59 10.46
C LYS A 54 11.19 -4.39 9.89
N ILE A 55 11.30 -4.49 8.56
CA ILE A 55 12.45 -5.15 7.93
C ILE A 55 13.74 -4.41 8.28
N ALA A 56 13.77 -3.08 8.08
CA ALA A 56 14.93 -2.24 8.40
C ALA A 56 15.32 -2.33 9.88
N GLY A 57 14.34 -2.34 10.79
CA GLY A 57 14.56 -2.55 12.22
C GLY A 57 15.16 -3.92 12.52
N GLY A 58 14.67 -4.98 11.87
CA GLY A 58 15.24 -6.33 12.01
C GLY A 58 16.67 -6.43 11.46
N ILE A 59 16.97 -5.77 10.34
CA ILE A 59 18.34 -5.65 9.80
C ILE A 59 19.24 -4.92 10.80
N ASN A 60 18.80 -3.77 11.30
CA ASN A 60 19.56 -2.98 12.27
C ASN A 60 19.83 -3.73 13.56
N GLN A 61 18.86 -4.52 14.03
CA GLN A 61 19.03 -5.35 15.21
C GLN A 61 20.10 -6.42 14.98
N VAL A 62 20.01 -7.19 13.90
CA VAL A 62 21.01 -8.22 13.56
C VAL A 62 22.38 -7.60 13.34
N TYR A 63 22.45 -6.44 12.69
CA TYR A 63 23.71 -5.71 12.48
C TYR A 63 24.32 -5.20 13.80
N GLY A 64 23.50 -4.69 14.71
CA GLY A 64 23.95 -4.21 16.02
C GLY A 64 24.35 -5.33 16.98
N GLU A 65 23.73 -6.51 16.89
CA GLU A 65 24.07 -7.70 17.66
C GLU A 65 25.32 -8.41 17.11
N GLY A 66 25.59 -8.28 15.80
CA GLY A 66 26.79 -8.78 15.13
C GLY A 66 26.69 -10.21 14.62
N HIS A 67 27.85 -10.83 14.38
CA HIS A 67 27.96 -12.21 13.88
C HIS A 67 27.29 -13.21 14.84
N GLY A 68 26.57 -14.18 14.27
CA GLY A 68 25.77 -15.17 14.99
C GLY A 68 24.34 -14.72 15.30
N ALA A 69 24.00 -13.44 15.08
CA ALA A 69 22.67 -12.92 15.36
C ALA A 69 21.63 -13.37 14.33
N ARG A 70 20.40 -13.60 14.82
CA ARG A 70 19.26 -14.02 14.01
C ARG A 70 17.97 -13.42 14.53
N GLN A 71 17.20 -12.83 13.63
CA GLN A 71 15.91 -12.24 13.94
C GLN A 71 14.82 -12.72 12.98
N THR A 72 13.64 -13.00 13.53
CA THR A 72 12.45 -13.36 12.73
C THR A 72 11.47 -12.19 12.70
N VAL A 73 11.12 -11.74 11.50
CA VAL A 73 10.19 -10.62 11.29
C VAL A 73 8.92 -11.13 10.61
N ASN A 74 7.77 -10.83 11.21
CA ASN A 74 6.47 -11.11 10.62
C ASN A 74 5.89 -9.85 9.99
N LEU A 75 5.51 -9.95 8.73
CA LEU A 75 4.94 -8.86 7.94
C LEU A 75 3.53 -9.23 7.51
N GLU A 76 2.66 -8.21 7.46
CA GLU A 76 1.31 -8.33 6.91
C GLU A 76 1.18 -7.31 5.78
N MET A 77 1.11 -7.80 4.55
CA MET A 77 1.16 -6.99 3.34
C MET A 77 -0.22 -6.86 2.69
N ASP A 78 -0.66 -5.65 2.40
CA ASP A 78 -1.96 -5.44 1.74
C ASP A 78 -1.91 -5.71 0.21
N GLN A 79 -0.69 -5.72 -0.36
CA GLN A 79 -0.39 -6.04 -1.75
C GLN A 79 0.95 -6.78 -1.89
N SER A 80 1.09 -7.56 -2.97
CA SER A 80 2.37 -8.21 -3.32
C SER A 80 3.36 -7.20 -3.89
N ILE A 81 4.60 -7.21 -3.41
CA ILE A 81 5.65 -6.26 -3.80
C ILE A 81 7.02 -6.92 -3.87
N ASN A 82 7.92 -6.31 -4.64
CA ASN A 82 9.33 -6.69 -4.68
C ASN A 82 10.15 -5.60 -3.99
N VAL A 83 10.76 -5.97 -2.86
CA VAL A 83 11.63 -5.08 -2.10
C VAL A 83 13.06 -5.26 -2.58
N ASN A 84 13.67 -4.19 -3.07
CA ASN A 84 15.08 -4.13 -3.36
C ASN A 84 15.84 -3.72 -2.10
N ILE A 85 16.88 -4.47 -1.79
CA ILE A 85 17.72 -4.32 -0.61
C ILE A 85 19.08 -3.86 -1.09
N TYR A 86 19.50 -2.70 -0.63
CA TYR A 86 20.77 -2.09 -0.98
C TYR A 86 21.53 -1.75 0.30
N LYS A 87 22.81 -1.41 0.16
CA LYS A 87 23.58 -0.85 1.27
C LYS A 87 22.87 0.38 1.85
N LYS A 88 22.67 0.38 3.16
CA LYS A 88 22.00 1.43 3.95
C LYS A 88 20.53 1.75 3.63
N HIS A 89 19.87 1.02 2.72
CA HIS A 89 18.46 1.29 2.43
C HIS A 89 17.72 0.17 1.72
N LEU A 90 16.42 0.10 2.02
CA LEU A 90 15.42 -0.66 1.31
C LEU A 90 14.66 0.25 0.35
N SER A 91 14.25 -0.29 -0.80
CA SER A 91 13.43 0.42 -1.77
C SER A 91 12.36 -0.47 -2.38
N VAL A 92 11.14 0.05 -2.52
CA VAL A 92 10.04 -0.64 -3.20
C VAL A 92 9.18 0.33 -3.99
N SER A 93 8.67 -0.13 -5.12
CA SER A 93 7.70 0.59 -5.93
C SER A 93 6.31 0.06 -5.61
N VAL A 94 5.46 0.90 -5.01
CA VAL A 94 4.05 0.57 -4.73
C VAL A 94 3.22 1.02 -5.92
N LYS A 95 2.40 0.12 -6.47
CA LYS A 95 1.52 0.43 -7.60
C LYS A 95 0.15 0.87 -7.09
N PHE A 96 -0.35 1.97 -7.63
CA PHE A 96 -1.66 2.53 -7.30
C PHE A 96 -2.74 2.08 -8.29
N ASN A 97 -3.99 2.22 -7.89
CA ASN A 97 -5.16 1.80 -8.68
C ASN A 97 -5.30 2.57 -10.00
N ASP A 98 -4.79 3.79 -10.08
CA ASP A 98 -4.72 4.58 -11.31
C ASP A 98 -3.56 4.17 -12.25
N GLY A 99 -2.80 3.14 -11.89
CA GLY A 99 -1.66 2.64 -12.65
C GLY A 99 -0.36 3.41 -12.40
N SER A 100 -0.40 4.50 -11.64
CA SER A 100 0.82 5.19 -11.21
C SER A 100 1.58 4.35 -10.18
N SER A 101 2.81 4.76 -9.88
CA SER A 101 3.62 4.08 -8.87
C SER A 101 4.35 5.07 -7.99
N LYS A 102 4.52 4.71 -6.73
CA LYS A 102 5.25 5.50 -5.74
C LYS A 102 6.44 4.72 -5.21
N LEU A 103 7.62 5.31 -5.36
CA LEU A 103 8.83 4.77 -4.76
C LEU A 103 8.85 5.08 -3.26
N ILE A 104 8.91 4.04 -2.45
CA ILE A 104 9.13 4.13 -1.00
C ILE A 104 10.56 3.69 -0.72
N ARG A 105 11.27 4.50 0.08
CA ARG A 105 12.63 4.24 0.52
C ARG A 105 12.69 4.33 2.03
N VAL A 106 13.30 3.33 2.66
CA VAL A 106 13.51 3.27 4.11
C VAL A 106 14.97 2.96 4.37
N ASN A 107 15.63 3.74 5.21
CA ASN A 107 17.04 3.54 5.52
C ASN A 107 17.23 2.47 6.59
N HIS A 108 18.39 1.83 6.56
CA HIS A 108 18.95 0.97 7.60
C HIS A 108 20.45 1.23 7.71
N ASP A 109 21.11 0.66 8.71
CA ASP A 109 22.51 0.99 9.03
C ASP A 109 23.51 -0.03 8.46
N ALA A 110 23.05 -1.23 8.08
CA ALA A 110 23.90 -2.29 7.56
C ALA A 110 24.51 -1.97 6.17
N ASP A 111 25.80 -2.24 6.03
CA ASP A 111 26.58 -2.09 4.79
C ASP A 111 26.74 -3.40 3.99
N ASP A 112 26.49 -4.55 4.63
CA ASP A 112 26.75 -5.89 4.09
C ASP A 112 25.46 -6.68 3.87
N VAL A 113 24.44 -5.98 3.35
CA VAL A 113 23.16 -6.58 2.97
C VAL A 113 22.75 -6.07 1.59
N SER A 114 22.41 -6.99 0.69
CA SER A 114 21.87 -6.67 -0.62
C SER A 114 21.07 -7.82 -1.18
N GLY A 115 20.11 -7.52 -2.04
CA GLY A 115 19.30 -8.55 -2.69
C GLY A 115 17.91 -8.05 -3.09
N VAL A 116 17.06 -9.01 -3.48
CA VAL A 116 15.67 -8.76 -3.82
C VAL A 116 14.80 -9.72 -3.04
N LEU A 117 13.75 -9.19 -2.42
CA LEU A 117 12.81 -9.96 -1.62
C LEU A 117 11.41 -9.81 -2.19
N ASN A 118 10.82 -10.94 -2.58
CA ASN A 118 9.46 -10.99 -3.09
C ASN A 118 8.48 -11.27 -1.94
N LEU A 119 7.67 -10.26 -1.61
CA LEU A 119 6.65 -10.33 -0.56
C LEU A 119 5.29 -10.52 -1.21
N ASN A 120 4.55 -11.52 -0.74
CA ASN A 120 3.20 -11.79 -1.23
C ASN A 120 2.19 -10.98 -0.44
N LYS A 121 1.02 -10.69 -1.00
CA LYS A 121 -0.12 -10.22 -0.22
C LYS A 121 -0.43 -11.20 0.92
N GLY A 122 -0.75 -10.64 2.08
CA GLY A 122 -1.01 -11.36 3.33
C GLY A 122 0.25 -11.53 4.18
N ARG A 123 0.25 -12.59 4.99
CA ARG A 123 1.31 -12.87 5.95
C ARG A 123 2.59 -13.34 5.26
N ASN A 124 3.71 -12.72 5.61
CA ASN A 124 5.06 -13.18 5.24
C ASN A 124 5.92 -13.28 6.49
N THR A 125 6.67 -14.37 6.61
CA THR A 125 7.66 -14.54 7.69
C THR A 125 9.05 -14.50 7.08
N LEU A 126 9.87 -13.58 7.57
CA LEU A 126 11.24 -13.40 7.16
C LEU A 126 12.18 -13.81 8.27
N VAL A 127 13.31 -14.40 7.88
CA VAL A 127 14.46 -14.64 8.76
C VAL A 127 15.58 -13.76 8.25
N ILE A 128 16.10 -12.92 9.15
CA ILE A 128 17.26 -12.08 8.94
C ILE A 128 18.36 -12.66 9.80
N GLU A 129 19.50 -12.99 9.23
CA GLU A 129 20.59 -13.63 9.97
C GLU A 129 21.95 -13.14 9.50
N TRP A 130 22.88 -13.04 10.44
CA TRP A 130 24.29 -12.80 10.16
C TRP A 130 25.07 -14.04 10.62
N PRO A 131 25.41 -14.96 9.72
CA PRO A 131 26.19 -16.14 10.08
C PRO A 131 27.59 -15.78 10.59
N GLU A 132 28.13 -16.58 11.50
CA GLU A 132 29.48 -16.37 12.05
C GLU A 132 30.57 -16.42 10.97
N ASP A 133 30.41 -17.29 9.97
CA ASP A 133 31.37 -17.50 8.89
C ASP A 133 31.13 -16.61 7.65
N SER A 134 30.30 -15.57 7.76
CA SER A 134 29.92 -14.70 6.64
C SER A 134 30.10 -13.22 6.98
N GLU A 135 30.65 -12.46 6.05
CA GLU A 135 30.67 -10.99 6.12
C GLU A 135 29.31 -10.37 5.80
N ASN A 136 28.39 -11.12 5.17
CA ASN A 136 27.09 -10.62 4.73
C ASN A 136 25.94 -11.08 5.62
N ILE A 137 24.95 -10.20 5.78
CA ILE A 137 23.63 -10.49 6.33
C ILE A 137 22.74 -11.09 5.25
N PHE A 138 22.08 -12.19 5.56
CA PHE A 138 21.13 -12.85 4.68
C PHE A 138 19.70 -12.62 5.13
N ILE A 139 18.81 -12.45 4.15
CA ILE A 139 17.36 -12.32 4.38
C ILE A 139 16.67 -13.40 3.57
N SER A 140 16.00 -14.32 4.25
CA SER A 140 15.27 -15.42 3.64
C SER A 140 13.81 -15.40 4.05
N LYS A 141 12.95 -15.89 3.16
CA LYS A 141 11.53 -16.10 3.45
C LYS A 141 11.35 -17.52 3.99
N LYS A 142 10.57 -17.66 5.05
CA LYS A 142 10.19 -18.95 5.63
C LYS A 142 8.92 -19.50 5.00
#